data_AF-A0A6S6S0Q8-F1
#
_entry.id   AF-A0A6S6S0Q8-F1
#
_cell.length_a   1.000
_cell.length_b   1.000
_cell.length_c   1.000
_cell.angle_alpha   90.00
_cell.angle_beta   90.00
_cell.angle_gamma   90.00
#
_symmetry.space_group_name_H-M   'P 1'
#
loop_
_entity.id
_entity.type
_entity.pdbx_description
1 polymer ?
#
loop_
_entity_poly.entity_id
_entity_poly.type
_entity_poly.pdbx_seq_one_letter_code
_entity_poly.pdbx_strand_id
1 'polypeptide(L)' 'MSIANLLNYTYEDYKNWEGDWELIDGTPISMAPAPMRIHQDIATELIFLLKNSLEKNECPDCQVSFENDWKV' A
#
# COMPACT_ATOMS: atom_id res chain seq x y z
N MET A 1 3.58 23.92 14.84
CA MET A 1 2.57 23.28 13.97
C MET A 1 3.22 23.05 12.62
N SER A 2 3.23 21.81 12.13
CA SER A 2 3.68 21.50 10.77
C SER A 2 2.64 22.01 9.76
N ILE A 3 3.09 22.41 8.57
CA ILE A 3 2.24 22.81 7.45
C ILE A 3 1.25 21.68 7.08
N ALA A 4 1.65 20.43 7.30
CA ALA A 4 0.81 19.24 7.10
C ALA A 4 -0.47 19.26 7.94
N ASN A 5 -0.43 19.74 9.19
CA ASN A 5 -1.62 19.77 10.06
C ASN A 5 -2.62 20.87 9.67
N LEU A 6 -2.25 21.81 8.81
CA LEU A 6 -3.13 22.90 8.35
C LEU A 6 -3.95 22.51 7.11
N LEU A 7 -3.50 21.51 6.34
CA LEU A 7 -4.07 21.16 5.03
C LEU A 7 -4.90 19.87 5.04
N ASN A 8 -5.10 19.24 6.21
CA ASN A 8 -5.81 17.97 6.46
C ASN A 8 -6.80 17.54 5.35
N TYR A 9 -6.28 16.89 4.30
CA TYR A 9 -7.06 16.49 3.13
C TYR A 9 -7.95 15.30 3.46
N THR A 10 -9.16 15.31 2.92
CA THR A 10 -10.10 14.21 3.09
C THR A 10 -9.95 13.18 1.98
N TYR A 11 -10.55 12.02 2.19
CA TYR A 11 -10.68 11.02 1.13
C TYR A 11 -11.40 11.56 -0.11
N GLU A 12 -12.42 12.40 0.07
CA GLU A 12 -13.14 12.98 -1.06
C GLU A 12 -12.26 13.92 -1.87
N ASP A 13 -11.30 14.61 -1.24
CA ASP A 13 -10.30 15.39 -1.94
C ASP A 13 -9.34 14.49 -2.72
N TYR A 14 -8.82 13.45 -2.05
CA TYR A 14 -7.88 12.46 -2.62
C TYR A 14 -8.40 11.82 -3.91
N LYS A 15 -9.70 11.48 -3.99
CA LYS A 15 -10.31 10.88 -5.18
C LYS A 15 -10.13 11.70 -6.47
N ASN A 16 -9.94 13.01 -6.33
CA ASN A 16 -9.84 13.93 -7.45
C ASN A 16 -8.38 14.25 -7.82
N TRP A 17 -7.39 13.65 -7.15
CA TRP A 17 -5.98 13.90 -7.45
C TRP A 17 -5.54 13.18 -8.73
N GLU A 18 -4.71 13.86 -9.52
CA GLU A 18 -4.10 13.30 -10.72
C GLU A 18 -2.69 12.79 -10.42
N GLY A 19 -2.36 11.61 -10.93
CA GLY A 19 -1.07 10.94 -10.70
C GLY A 19 -1.06 10.04 -9.47
N ASP A 20 0.12 9.50 -9.15
CA ASP A 20 0.29 8.49 -8.10
C ASP A 20 0.54 9.17 -6.75
N TRP A 21 -0.51 9.27 -5.94
CA TRP A 21 -0.48 9.87 -4.62
C TRP A 21 -1.02 8.92 -3.55
N GLU A 22 -0.54 9.12 -2.33
CA GLU A 22 -1.04 8.49 -1.11
C GLU A 22 -1.53 9.57 -0.15
N LEU A 23 -2.67 9.33 0.50
CA LEU A 23 -3.17 10.17 1.57
C LEU A 23 -2.83 9.51 2.92
N ILE A 24 -1.83 10.04 3.62
CA ILE A 24 -1.37 9.50 4.90
C ILE A 24 -1.63 10.54 5.99
N ASP A 25 -2.53 10.22 6.94
CA ASP A 25 -2.92 11.10 8.04
C ASP A 25 -3.29 12.53 7.60
N GLY A 26 -4.06 12.64 6.52
CA GLY A 26 -4.47 13.94 5.96
C GLY A 26 -3.40 14.64 5.11
N THR A 27 -2.25 14.01 4.89
CA THR A 27 -1.11 14.57 4.15
C THR A 27 -0.97 13.91 2.77
N PRO A 28 -0.86 14.70 1.68
CA PRO A 28 -0.55 14.19 0.35
C PRO A 28 0.92 13.78 0.27
N ILE A 29 1.19 12.52 -0.07
CA ILE A 29 2.52 12.00 -0.32
C ILE A 29 2.57 11.51 -1.77
N SER A 30 3.53 12.00 -2.55
CA SER A 30 3.77 11.45 -3.89
C SER A 30 4.30 10.03 -3.74
N MET A 31 3.72 9.08 -4.47
CA MET A 31 4.18 7.71 -4.43
C MET A 31 5.65 7.64 -4.89
N ALA A 32 6.41 6.74 -4.28
CA ALA A 32 7.77 6.46 -4.69
C ALA A 32 7.80 5.98 -6.15
N PRO A 33 8.88 6.24 -6.91
CA PRO A 33 9.02 5.68 -8.24
C PRO A 33 8.94 4.15 -8.21
N ALA A 34 8.62 3.55 -9.36
CA ALA A 34 8.52 2.12 -9.50
C ALA A 34 9.70 1.39 -8.83
N PRO A 35 9.42 0.37 -7.98
CA PRO A 35 10.43 -0.29 -7.18
C PRO A 35 11.49 -0.97 -8.04
N MET A 36 12.72 -0.98 -7.55
CA MET A 36 13.83 -1.67 -8.20
C MET A 36 13.60 -3.19 -8.21
N ARG A 37 14.20 -3.89 -9.18
CA ARG A 37 14.15 -5.36 -9.28
C ARG A 37 14.41 -6.06 -7.94
N ILE A 38 15.43 -5.63 -7.18
CA ILE A 38 15.77 -6.24 -5.89
C ILE A 38 14.62 -6.14 -4.87
N HIS A 39 13.86 -5.04 -4.87
CA HIS A 39 12.69 -4.91 -4.01
C HIS A 39 11.61 -5.91 -4.42
N GLN A 40 11.34 -6.01 -5.73
CA GLN A 40 10.35 -6.94 -6.26
C GLN A 40 10.74 -8.42 -6.04
N ASP A 41 12.01 -8.76 -6.18
CA ASP A 41 12.52 -10.12 -5.94
C ASP A 41 12.31 -10.51 -4.46
N ILE A 42 12.64 -9.62 -3.52
CA ILE A 42 12.45 -9.87 -2.07
C ILE A 42 10.95 -9.95 -1.72
N ALA A 43 10.15 -9.00 -2.19
CA ALA A 43 8.71 -8.98 -1.92
C ALA A 43 8.04 -10.27 -2.42
N THR A 44 8.39 -10.72 -3.63
CA THR A 44 7.87 -11.95 -4.24
C THR A 44 8.15 -13.18 -3.38
N GLU A 45 9.38 -13.31 -2.86
CA GLU A 45 9.75 -14.44 -2.00
C GLU A 45 8.94 -14.44 -0.69
N LEU A 46 8.75 -13.28 -0.08
CA LEU A 46 7.93 -13.15 1.13
C LEU A 46 6.47 -13.53 0.88
N ILE A 47 5.89 -13.07 -0.22
CA ILE A 47 4.50 -13.40 -0.61
C ILE A 47 4.36 -14.90 -0.83
N PHE A 48 5.32 -15.53 -1.50
CA PHE A 48 5.32 -16.96 -1.74
C PHE A 48 5.38 -17.75 -0.42
N LEU A 49 6.27 -17.37 0.50
CA LEU A 49 6.38 -17.99 1.82
C LEU A 49 5.08 -17.86 2.62
N LEU A 50 4.45 -16.69 2.60
CA LEU A 50 3.18 -16.45 3.30
C LEU A 50 2.05 -17.28 2.69
N LYS A 51 1.92 -17.31 1.35
CA LYS A 51 0.90 -18.11 0.66
C LYS A 51 1.04 -19.59 0.99
N ASN A 52 2.25 -20.14 0.88
CA ASN A 52 2.53 -21.54 1.21
C ASN A 52 2.21 -21.86 2.68
N SER A 53 2.44 -20.90 3.59
CA SER A 53 2.10 -21.08 5.00
C SER A 53 0.59 -21.17 5.19
N LEU A 54 -0.19 -20.29 4.57
CA LEU A 54 -1.65 -20.31 4.68
C LEU A 54 -2.27 -21.55 4.06
N GLU A 55 -1.76 -22.01 2.91
CA GLU A 55 -2.19 -23.27 2.28
C GLU A 55 -1.96 -24.47 3.21
N LYS A 56 -0.78 -24.55 3.85
CA LYS A 56 -0.46 -25.63 4.80
C LYS A 56 -1.30 -25.61 6.07
N ASN A 57 -1.78 -24.44 6.48
CA ASN A 57 -2.62 -24.28 7.67
C ASN A 57 -4.12 -24.38 7.35
N GLU A 58 -4.49 -24.72 6.11
CA GLU A 58 -5.88 -24.90 5.67
C GLU A 58 -6.78 -23.71 6.06
N CYS A 59 -6.33 -22.48 5.78
CA CYS A 59 -7.14 -21.28 6.01
C CYS A 59 -7.87 -20.84 4.72
N PRO A 60 -9.10 -21.31 4.45
CA PRO A 60 -9.81 -21.01 3.20
C PRO A 60 -10.21 -19.53 3.08
N ASP A 61 -10.37 -18.84 4.21
CA ASP A 61 -10.76 -17.43 4.26
C ASP A 61 -9.55 -16.47 4.29
N CYS A 62 -8.33 -17.00 4.30
CA CYS A 62 -7.12 -16.18 4.30
C CYS A 62 -6.66 -15.83 2.88
N GLN A 63 -6.33 -14.56 2.66
CA GLN A 63 -5.76 -14.08 1.40
C GLN A 63 -4.47 -13.30 1.65
N VAL A 64 -3.44 -13.56 0.85
CA VAL A 64 -2.24 -12.71 0.80
C VAL A 64 -2.40 -11.70 -0.31
N SER A 65 -2.30 -10.42 0.06
CA SER A 65 -2.31 -9.28 -0.84
C SER A 65 -1.14 -8.37 -0.50
N PHE A 66 -0.50 -7.79 -1.51
CA PHE A 66 0.62 -6.85 -1.37
C PHE A 66 0.42 -5.74 -2.40
N GLU A 67 1.03 -4.57 -2.17
CA GLU A 67 0.81 -3.38 -3.00
C GLU A 67 -0.68 -3.01 -3.13
N ASN A 68 -1.40 -3.08 -2.01
CA ASN A 68 -2.77 -2.59 -1.94
C ASN A 68 -2.77 -1.09 -1.68
N ASP A 69 -3.71 -0.41 -2.33
CA ASP A 69 -4.09 0.92 -1.91
C ASP A 69 -4.78 0.88 -0.55
N TRP A 70 -4.67 1.97 0.19
CA TRP A 70 -5.22 2.13 1.53
C TRP A 70 -6.77 1.99 1.61
N LYS A 71 -7.46 1.90 0.46
CA LYS A 71 -8.90 1.61 0.33
C LYS A 71 -9.20 0.50 -0.69
N VAL A 72 -8.53 -0.64 -0.57
CA VAL A 72 -9.05 -1.92 -1.11
C VAL A 72 -10.25 -2.38 -0.30
#